data_AF-A0A7J8IUZ9-F1
#
_entry.id   AF-A0A7J8IUZ9-F1
#
_cell.length_a   1.000
_cell.length_b   1.000
_cell.length_c   1.000
_cell.angle_alpha   90.00
_cell.angle_beta   90.00
_cell.angle_gamma   90.00
#
_symmetry.space_group_name_H-M   'P 1'
#
loop_
_entity.id
_entity.type
_entity.pdbx_description
1 polymer ?
#
loop_
_entity_poly.entity_id
_entity_poly.type
_entity_poly.pdbx_seq_one_letter_code
_entity_poly.pdbx_strand_id
1 'polypeptide(L)'
;MLGSLRPAHLGPCGDGHYQSASGQKVTLELKPLSVLQPGVNSGAVVLGKVVFSLTTEEKVPFTFGLVDSDGPCYAVMVYNMVQSWGVLIGDSVAIPEPNLRLHRIQHKGKDYSFSSVRVETPLLLVVNGKPQGSSSQAAATVASRPQCE
;
A
#
# COMPACT_ATOMS: atom_id res chain seq x y z
N MET A 1 2.46 -17.19 9.99
CA MET A 1 1.66 -16.05 9.44
C MET A 1 1.22 -16.29 8.00
N LEU A 2 2.09 -16.72 7.09
CA LEU A 2 1.75 -16.90 5.66
C LEU A 2 0.66 -17.95 5.40
N GLY A 3 0.63 -19.06 6.14
CA GLY A 3 -0.39 -20.12 5.98
C GLY A 3 -1.84 -19.69 6.27
N SER A 4 -2.09 -18.47 6.77
CA SER A 4 -3.44 -17.92 6.93
C SER A 4 -3.87 -16.99 5.79
N LEU A 5 -3.06 -16.80 4.75
CA LEU A 5 -3.49 -16.12 3.53
C LEU A 5 -4.56 -16.96 2.82
N ARG A 6 -5.65 -16.31 2.41
CA ARG A 6 -6.80 -16.94 1.73
C ARG A 6 -7.19 -16.10 0.53
N PRO A 7 -7.71 -16.70 -0.56
CA PRO A 7 -8.23 -15.94 -1.71
C PRO A 7 -9.29 -14.89 -1.31
N ALA A 8 -10.13 -15.19 -0.32
CA ALA A 8 -11.12 -14.26 0.22
C ALA A 8 -10.51 -12.95 0.76
N HIS A 9 -9.22 -12.93 1.13
CA HIS A 9 -8.56 -11.71 1.58
C HIS A 9 -8.24 -10.73 0.45
N LEU A 10 -8.38 -11.13 -0.82
CA LEU A 10 -8.35 -10.22 -1.97
C LEU A 10 -9.58 -9.32 -2.02
N GLY A 11 -10.70 -9.74 -1.42
CA GLY A 11 -11.97 -9.02 -1.47
C GLY A 11 -12.34 -8.60 -2.90
N PRO A 12 -12.67 -7.32 -3.15
CA PRO A 12 -13.05 -6.84 -4.48
C PRO A 12 -12.02 -7.09 -5.59
N CYS A 13 -10.73 -7.25 -5.23
CA CYS A 13 -9.66 -7.54 -6.18
C CYS A 13 -9.74 -8.96 -6.76
N GLY A 14 -10.28 -9.92 -5.99
CA GLY A 14 -10.42 -11.32 -6.41
C GLY A 14 -11.74 -11.61 -7.13
N ASP A 15 -12.79 -10.84 -6.84
CA ASP A 15 -14.14 -11.09 -7.35
C ASP A 15 -14.40 -10.39 -8.71
N GLY A 16 -13.38 -9.80 -9.31
CA GLY A 16 -13.48 -9.07 -10.58
C GLY A 16 -14.28 -7.75 -10.48
N HIS A 17 -14.61 -7.28 -9.28
CA HIS A 17 -15.36 -6.03 -9.06
C HIS A 17 -14.45 -4.80 -8.90
N TYR A 18 -13.13 -4.98 -9.02
CA TYR A 18 -12.15 -3.91 -8.95
C TYR A 18 -12.33 -2.90 -10.09
N GLN A 19 -12.31 -1.61 -9.72
CA GLN A 19 -12.23 -0.49 -10.64
C GLN A 19 -10.84 0.12 -10.51
N SER A 20 -10.12 0.22 -11.63
CA SER A 20 -8.83 0.91 -11.67
C SER A 20 -8.99 2.41 -11.37
N ALA A 21 -7.88 3.10 -11.17
CA ALA A 21 -7.88 4.56 -11.03
C ALA A 21 -8.53 5.31 -12.22
N SER A 22 -8.62 4.66 -13.40
CA SER A 22 -9.31 5.19 -14.59
C SER A 22 -10.84 4.96 -14.60
N GLY A 23 -11.38 4.28 -13.59
CA GLY A 23 -12.79 3.88 -13.51
C GLY A 23 -13.15 2.63 -14.32
N GLN A 24 -12.22 2.08 -15.10
CA GLN A 24 -12.45 0.85 -15.85
C GLN A 24 -12.43 -0.37 -14.94
N LYS A 25 -13.36 -1.31 -15.19
CA LYS A 25 -13.40 -2.62 -14.52
C LYS A 25 -12.27 -3.49 -15.06
N VAL A 26 -11.39 -3.95 -14.19
CA VAL A 26 -10.20 -4.73 -14.55
C VAL A 26 -10.17 -6.01 -13.72
N THR A 27 -9.85 -7.13 -14.37
CA THR A 27 -9.56 -8.39 -13.66
C THR A 27 -8.09 -8.39 -13.27
N LEU A 28 -7.81 -8.61 -12.00
CA LEU A 28 -6.44 -8.60 -11.48
C LEU A 28 -5.91 -10.03 -11.36
N GLU A 29 -4.66 -10.21 -11.74
CA GLU A 29 -3.92 -11.45 -11.55
C GLU A 29 -3.11 -11.38 -10.26
N LEU A 30 -3.27 -12.36 -9.35
CA LEU A 30 -2.45 -12.45 -8.15
C LEU A 30 -1.00 -12.78 -8.53
N LYS A 31 -0.08 -11.88 -8.20
CA LYS A 31 1.35 -12.06 -8.46
C LYS A 31 2.15 -12.03 -7.16
N PRO A 32 3.28 -12.77 -7.10
CA PRO A 32 4.24 -12.59 -6.02
C PRO A 32 4.91 -11.21 -6.07
N LEU A 33 5.30 -10.68 -4.91
CA LEU A 33 6.05 -9.43 -4.77
C LEU A 33 7.38 -9.49 -5.53
N SER A 34 8.02 -10.67 -5.60
CA SER A 34 9.31 -10.88 -6.26
C SER A 34 9.29 -10.69 -7.77
N VAL A 35 8.13 -10.81 -8.42
CA VAL A 35 8.00 -10.70 -9.89
C VAL A 35 7.57 -9.31 -10.36
N LEU A 36 7.26 -8.41 -9.41
CA LEU A 36 6.89 -7.04 -9.72
C LEU A 36 8.02 -6.31 -10.45
N GLN A 37 7.64 -5.56 -11.49
CA GLN A 37 8.53 -4.69 -12.23
C GLN A 37 8.56 -3.28 -11.60
N PRO A 38 9.67 -2.54 -11.72
CA PRO A 38 9.72 -1.14 -11.31
C PRO A 38 8.62 -0.32 -12.01
N GLY A 39 7.94 0.55 -11.27
CA GLY A 39 6.78 1.31 -11.74
C GLY A 39 5.44 0.64 -11.42
N VAL A 40 4.39 1.07 -12.12
CA VAL A 40 3.02 0.57 -11.92
C VAL A 40 2.85 -0.79 -12.59
N ASN A 41 2.44 -1.79 -11.83
CA ASN A 41 2.19 -3.14 -12.33
C ASN A 41 0.70 -3.32 -12.67
N SER A 42 0.27 -2.77 -13.80
CA SER A 42 -1.14 -2.81 -14.22
C SER A 42 -1.66 -4.24 -14.37
N GLY A 43 -2.92 -4.45 -13.98
CA GLY A 43 -3.57 -5.77 -14.01
C GLY A 43 -3.03 -6.79 -13.00
N ALA A 44 -2.09 -6.41 -12.11
CA ALA A 44 -1.60 -7.28 -11.04
C ALA A 44 -2.21 -6.91 -9.69
N VAL A 45 -2.31 -7.88 -8.79
CA VAL A 45 -2.56 -7.66 -7.36
C VAL A 45 -1.54 -8.45 -6.57
N VAL A 46 -1.04 -7.88 -5.48
CA VAL A 46 -0.23 -8.61 -4.49
C VAL A 46 -1.04 -8.80 -3.21
N LEU A 47 -0.83 -9.92 -2.52
CA LEU A 47 -1.47 -10.21 -1.25
C LEU A 47 -0.42 -10.75 -0.27
N GLY A 48 -0.26 -10.09 0.87
CA GLY A 48 0.72 -10.50 1.86
C GLY A 48 0.27 -10.25 3.30
N LYS A 49 1.17 -10.59 4.23
CA LYS A 49 1.02 -10.38 5.67
C LYS A 49 1.91 -9.25 6.16
N VAL A 50 1.34 -8.41 7.01
CA VAL A 50 2.08 -7.35 7.69
C VAL A 50 3.01 -7.96 8.74
N VAL A 51 4.29 -7.60 8.72
CA VAL A 51 5.31 -8.10 9.66
C VAL A 51 5.87 -7.02 10.59
N PHE A 52 5.77 -5.74 10.21
CA PHE A 52 6.08 -4.59 11.06
C PHE A 52 5.32 -3.36 10.56
N SER A 53 5.22 -2.34 11.39
CA SER A 53 4.83 -0.99 10.99
C SER A 53 5.76 0.05 11.62
N LEU A 54 5.94 1.18 10.95
CA LEU A 54 6.73 2.32 11.40
C LEU A 54 6.10 3.62 10.90
N THR A 55 6.20 4.67 11.71
CA THR A 55 5.73 6.01 11.38
C THR A 55 6.89 6.99 11.55
N THR A 56 6.94 8.02 10.72
CA THR A 56 7.86 9.14 10.93
C THR A 56 7.25 10.14 11.92
N GLU A 57 8.04 11.13 12.34
CA GLU A 57 7.57 12.24 13.17
C GLU A 57 6.49 13.06 12.46
N GLU A 58 6.64 13.24 11.14
CA GLU A 58 5.67 13.93 10.28
C GLU A 58 4.40 13.11 10.02
N LYS A 59 4.33 11.87 10.55
CA LYS A 59 3.22 10.92 10.41
C LYS A 59 2.95 10.45 8.98
N VAL A 60 3.74 10.89 7.99
CA VAL A 60 3.55 10.54 6.56
C VAL A 60 4.89 10.18 5.92
N PRO A 61 4.99 9.02 5.24
CA PRO A 61 3.96 8.00 5.04
C PRO A 61 3.78 7.07 6.25
N PHE A 62 2.62 6.40 6.34
CA PHE A 62 2.48 5.22 7.18
C PHE A 62 3.20 4.07 6.46
N THR A 63 4.21 3.48 7.11
CA THR A 63 5.06 2.48 6.46
C THR A 63 4.91 1.13 7.15
N PHE A 64 4.79 0.05 6.39
CA PHE A 64 4.76 -1.31 6.94
C PHE A 64 5.51 -2.30 6.05
N GLY A 65 5.94 -3.41 6.64
CA GLY A 65 6.58 -4.51 5.93
C GLY A 65 5.55 -5.55 5.51
N LEU A 66 5.64 -6.01 4.27
CA LEU A 66 4.74 -7.01 3.68
C LEU A 66 5.53 -8.21 3.17
N VAL A 67 5.06 -9.41 3.49
CA VAL A 67 5.58 -10.71 3.00
C VAL A 67 4.44 -11.55 2.42
N ASP A 68 4.64 -12.20 1.28
CA ASP A 68 3.60 -12.98 0.60
C ASP A 68 3.93 -14.48 0.47
N SER A 69 5.20 -14.85 0.59
CA SER A 69 5.77 -16.17 0.35
C SER A 69 7.15 -16.27 1.01
N ASP A 70 7.94 -17.30 0.68
CA ASP A 70 9.33 -17.49 1.17
C ASP A 70 10.33 -16.45 0.60
N GLY A 71 9.84 -15.42 -0.12
CA GLY A 71 10.63 -14.33 -0.67
C GLY A 71 10.98 -13.21 0.33
N PRO A 72 11.68 -12.16 -0.14
CA PRO A 72 12.07 -11.03 0.70
C PRO A 72 10.86 -10.19 1.14
N CYS A 73 11.02 -9.47 2.26
CA CYS A 73 10.05 -8.49 2.72
C CYS A 73 10.13 -7.21 1.89
N TYR A 74 8.98 -6.65 1.53
CA TYR A 74 8.87 -5.37 0.82
C TYR A 74 8.30 -4.31 1.75
N ALA A 75 8.85 -3.10 1.70
CA ALA A 75 8.24 -1.97 2.39
C ALA A 75 7.01 -1.49 1.61
N VAL A 76 5.98 -1.04 2.30
CA VAL A 76 4.80 -0.39 1.71
C VAL A 76 4.66 0.97 2.36
N MET A 77 4.59 2.03 1.55
CA MET A 77 4.47 3.41 1.99
C MET A 77 3.11 3.95 1.56
N VAL A 78 2.22 4.17 2.53
CA VAL A 78 0.87 4.67 2.31
C VAL A 78 0.81 6.16 2.60
N TYR A 79 0.29 6.91 1.64
CA TYR A 79 0.12 8.36 1.71
C TYR A 79 -1.36 8.73 1.86
N ASN A 80 -1.63 10.03 2.05
CA ASN A 80 -2.97 10.61 2.10
C ASN A 80 -3.94 9.94 3.10
N MET A 81 -3.43 9.43 4.22
CA MET A 81 -4.22 8.79 5.26
C MET A 81 -4.47 9.72 6.44
N VAL A 82 -5.59 9.52 7.14
CA VAL A 82 -5.78 10.12 8.47
C VAL A 82 -4.78 9.54 9.47
N GLN A 83 -4.40 10.32 10.48
CA GLN A 83 -3.38 9.88 11.46
C GLN A 83 -3.80 8.64 12.28
N SER A 84 -5.10 8.40 12.41
CA SER A 84 -5.64 7.22 13.13
C SER A 84 -5.67 5.95 12.28
N TRP A 85 -5.33 6.03 10.99
CA TRP A 85 -5.32 4.87 10.10
C TRP A 85 -4.01 4.09 10.22
N GLY A 86 -4.11 2.77 10.10
CA GLY A 86 -2.96 1.88 10.06
C GLY A 86 -3.39 0.42 9.90
N VAL A 87 -2.40 -0.46 9.82
CA VAL A 87 -2.57 -1.92 9.81
C VAL A 87 -1.78 -2.55 10.96
N LEU A 88 -2.21 -3.73 11.39
CA LEU A 88 -1.59 -4.48 12.48
C LEU A 88 -0.71 -5.61 11.95
N ILE A 89 0.29 -6.01 12.74
CA ILE A 89 1.10 -7.19 12.46
C ILE A 89 0.17 -8.41 12.37
N GLY A 90 0.32 -9.19 11.29
CA GLY A 90 -0.51 -10.36 11.00
C GLY A 90 -1.74 -10.08 10.13
N ASP A 91 -2.10 -8.82 9.88
CA ASP A 91 -3.13 -8.47 8.92
C ASP A 91 -2.76 -8.92 7.51
N SER A 92 -3.76 -9.32 6.73
CA SER A 92 -3.61 -9.58 5.30
C SER A 92 -3.89 -8.30 4.53
N VAL A 93 -2.99 -7.88 3.65
CA VAL A 93 -3.16 -6.67 2.84
C VAL A 93 -3.03 -7.03 1.37
N ALA A 94 -4.06 -6.71 0.59
CA ALA A 94 -4.02 -6.76 -0.85
C ALA A 94 -3.77 -5.36 -1.42
N ILE A 95 -2.87 -5.26 -2.42
CA ILE A 95 -2.51 -4.02 -3.10
C ILE A 95 -2.72 -4.23 -4.60
N PRO A 96 -3.77 -3.62 -5.20
CA PRO A 96 -3.99 -3.68 -6.63
C PRO A 96 -3.04 -2.72 -7.36
N GLU A 97 -2.63 -3.12 -8.56
CA GLU A 97 -1.76 -2.39 -9.47
C GLU A 97 -0.54 -1.73 -8.78
N PRO A 98 0.27 -2.50 -8.03
CA PRO A 98 1.27 -1.93 -7.13
C PRO A 98 2.34 -1.13 -7.88
N ASN A 99 2.68 0.04 -7.35
CA ASN A 99 3.75 0.90 -7.87
C ASN A 99 5.07 0.62 -7.14
N LEU A 100 5.91 -0.24 -7.72
CA LEU A 100 7.18 -0.63 -7.13
C LEU A 100 8.26 0.43 -7.39
N ARG A 101 8.98 0.79 -6.34
CA ARG A 101 10.19 1.63 -6.42
C ARG A 101 11.39 0.87 -5.87
N LEU A 102 12.51 0.96 -6.58
CA LEU A 102 13.80 0.46 -6.14
C LEU A 102 14.62 1.63 -5.63
N HIS A 103 14.93 1.64 -4.34
CA HIS A 103 15.70 2.71 -3.72
C HIS A 103 17.15 2.31 -3.62
N ARG A 104 18.04 3.21 -4.07
CA ARG A 104 19.48 3.16 -3.85
C ARG A 104 19.90 4.55 -3.40
N ILE A 105 20.03 4.73 -2.08
CA ILE A 105 20.23 6.03 -1.45
C ILE A 105 21.58 6.01 -0.75
N GLN A 106 22.41 7.00 -1.05
CA GLN A 106 23.66 7.26 -0.34
C GLN A 106 23.53 8.60 0.38
N HIS A 107 23.68 8.60 1.70
CA HIS A 107 23.59 9.83 2.48
C HIS A 107 24.45 9.75 3.74
N LYS A 108 25.25 10.80 3.99
CA LYS A 108 26.14 10.89 5.17
C LYS A 108 27.02 9.64 5.38
N GLY A 109 27.58 9.11 4.29
CA GLY A 109 28.45 7.93 4.32
C GLY A 109 27.74 6.60 4.61
N LYS A 110 26.41 6.56 4.50
CA LYS A 110 25.62 5.33 4.64
C LYS A 110 24.90 5.01 3.34
N ASP A 111 24.85 3.72 3.03
CA ASP A 111 24.17 3.17 1.86
C ASP A 111 22.90 2.43 2.27
N TYR A 112 21.80 2.74 1.58
CA TYR A 112 20.50 2.12 1.79
C TYR A 112 19.99 1.57 0.46
N SER A 113 19.73 0.26 0.42
CA SER A 113 19.18 -0.41 -0.76
C SER A 113 17.98 -1.25 -0.36
N PHE A 114 16.79 -0.86 -0.82
CA PHE A 114 15.55 -1.58 -0.53
C PHE A 114 14.47 -1.29 -1.58
N SER A 115 13.48 -2.16 -1.64
CA SER A 115 12.31 -2.01 -2.51
C SER A 115 11.11 -1.54 -1.70
N SER A 116 10.29 -0.65 -2.27
CA SER A 116 9.04 -0.24 -1.66
C SER A 116 7.88 -0.20 -2.66
N VAL A 117 6.68 -0.55 -2.22
CA VAL A 117 5.45 -0.25 -2.95
C VAL A 117 4.90 1.09 -2.45
N ARG A 118 4.69 2.03 -3.37
CA ARG A 118 4.07 3.32 -3.08
C ARG A 118 2.56 3.23 -3.29
N VAL A 119 1.80 3.60 -2.26
CA VAL A 119 0.34 3.58 -2.25
C VAL A 119 -0.16 5.00 -2.01
N GLU A 120 -0.87 5.58 -2.98
CA GLU A 120 -1.29 6.98 -2.95
C GLU A 120 -2.30 7.30 -1.84
N THR A 121 -3.18 6.35 -1.56
CA THR A 121 -4.27 6.49 -0.58
C THR A 121 -4.62 5.14 0.01
N PRO A 122 -4.99 5.06 1.30
CA PRO A 122 -5.44 3.81 1.92
C PRO A 122 -6.68 3.23 1.22
N LEU A 123 -7.47 4.03 0.49
CA LEU A 123 -8.66 3.56 -0.24
C LEU A 123 -8.37 2.49 -1.29
N LEU A 124 -7.13 2.43 -1.78
CA LEU A 124 -6.71 1.40 -2.74
C LEU A 124 -6.45 0.03 -2.08
N LEU A 125 -6.37 -0.02 -0.76
CA LEU A 125 -6.01 -1.23 -0.03
C LEU A 125 -7.24 -2.06 0.34
N VAL A 126 -7.03 -3.37 0.36
CA VAL A 126 -7.96 -4.33 0.98
C VAL A 126 -7.27 -4.95 2.18
N VAL A 127 -7.82 -4.74 3.38
CA VAL A 127 -7.26 -5.26 4.63
C VAL A 127 -8.19 -6.35 5.16
N ASN A 128 -7.66 -7.56 5.31
CA ASN A 128 -8.40 -8.76 5.72
C ASN A 128 -9.68 -8.99 4.89
N GLY A 129 -9.59 -8.78 3.57
CA GLY A 129 -10.71 -8.91 2.63
C GLY A 129 -11.68 -7.72 2.61
N LYS A 130 -11.46 -6.67 3.42
CA LYS A 130 -12.34 -5.50 3.50
C LYS A 130 -11.69 -4.26 2.84
N PRO A 131 -12.37 -3.59 1.89
CA PRO A 131 -11.88 -2.34 1.33
C PRO A 131 -11.86 -1.24 2.39
N GLN A 132 -10.95 -0.27 2.27
CA GLN A 132 -10.88 0.86 3.20
C GLN A 132 -11.94 1.92 2.85
N GLY A 133 -12.60 2.47 3.87
CA GLY A 133 -13.63 3.50 3.71
C GLY A 133 -13.05 4.90 3.55
N SER A 134 -13.85 5.84 3.01
CA SER A 134 -13.46 7.23 2.76
C SER A 134 -12.92 7.97 4.00
N SER A 135 -13.37 7.60 5.21
CA SER A 135 -12.88 8.14 6.48
C SER A 135 -11.41 7.80 6.79
N SER A 136 -10.80 6.85 6.08
CA SER A 136 -9.38 6.53 6.19
C SER A 136 -8.48 7.53 5.46
N GLN A 137 -9.02 8.28 4.49
CA GLN A 137 -8.26 9.25 3.70
C GLN A 137 -8.28 10.62 4.38
N ALA A 138 -7.15 11.34 4.36
CA ALA A 138 -7.10 12.71 4.86
C ALA A 138 -8.02 13.63 4.04
N ALA A 139 -8.73 14.54 4.71
CA ALA A 139 -9.57 15.54 4.07
C ALA A 139 -8.72 16.68 3.51
N ALA A 140 -9.04 17.15 2.29
CA ALA A 140 -8.47 18.38 1.77
C ALA A 140 -8.93 19.56 2.62
N THR A 141 -7.98 20.27 3.23
CA THR A 141 -8.27 21.47 4.04
C THR A 141 -7.78 22.70 3.30
N VAL A 142 -8.68 23.64 3.01
CA VAL A 142 -8.32 24.95 2.46
C VAL A 142 -8.11 25.90 3.63
N ALA A 143 -6.89 26.40 3.80
CA ALA A 143 -6.59 27.47 4.75
C ALA A 143 -6.41 28.78 3.98
N SER A 144 -7.30 29.74 4.19
CA SER A 144 -7.12 31.12 3.72
C SER A 144 -6.79 32.03 4.91
N ARG A 145 -5.88 32.97 4.71
CA ARG A 145 -5.67 34.09 5.63
C ARG A 145 -6.32 35.33 4.99
N PRO A 146 -7.21 36.03 5.68
CA PRO A 146 -7.67 37.34 5.19
C PRO A 146 -6.46 38.28 5.17
N GLN A 147 -6.22 38.89 4.02
CA GLN A 147 -5.23 39.94 3.87
C GLN A 147 -5.90 41.24 4.36
N CYS A 148 -5.51 41.72 5.54
CA CYS A 148 -5.90 43.07 5.98
C CYS A 148 -5.20 44.11 5.09
N GLU A 149 -5.99 45.05 4.57
CA GLU A 149 -5.54 46.26 3.87
C GLU A 149 -4.77 47.23 4.79
#